data_AF-A2D875-F1
#
_entry.id   AF-A2D875-F1
#
_cell.length_a   1.000
_cell.length_b   1.000
_cell.length_c   1.000
_cell.angle_alpha   90.00
_cell.angle_beta   90.00
_cell.angle_gamma   90.00
#
_symmetry.space_group_name_H-M   'P 1'
#
loop_
_entity.id
_entity.type
_entity.pdbx_description
1 polymer ?
#
loop_
_entity_poly.entity_id
_entity_poly.type
_entity_poly.pdbx_seq_one_letter_code
_entity_poly.pdbx_strand_id
1 'polypeptide(L)'
;MDPNCGVKTWYLKPTFYFQILWAVFSFVIIIYNIVLLSKTTDGFFNRAVSSGPSTIAVFILIFVILSVVGNCLSIFRLFRKYKKLILYGSCVTSAFTMILAIIYASVYGNQSYEKDTADKEIIRYMYKYPNNPETINFKKHITGKEVDAIYNYNDARLTHAGKILLGLLITWFLQQCCLLFIFIQDDEYAEVGNSQPLTANDGLAETYSK
;
A
#
# COMPACT_ATOMS: atom_id res chain seq x y z
N MET A 1 28.21 3.39 -1.11
CA MET A 1 28.42 1.96 -1.41
C MET A 1 27.56 1.61 -2.59
N ASP A 2 28.06 0.81 -3.55
CA ASP A 2 27.22 0.32 -4.66
C ASP A 2 26.12 -0.61 -4.10
N PRO A 3 24.83 -0.25 -4.22
CA PRO A 3 23.73 -1.06 -3.70
C PRO A 3 23.60 -2.42 -4.41
N ASN A 4 24.32 -2.62 -5.52
CA ASN A 4 24.37 -3.86 -6.27
C ASN A 4 25.59 -4.73 -5.96
N CYS A 5 26.43 -4.33 -4.99
CA CYS A 5 27.62 -5.08 -4.58
C CYS A 5 28.58 -5.45 -5.74
N GLY A 6 28.65 -4.63 -6.80
CA GLY A 6 29.50 -4.91 -7.97
C GLY A 6 28.94 -5.95 -8.95
N VAL A 7 27.72 -6.46 -8.74
CA VAL A 7 27.10 -7.45 -9.63
C VAL A 7 26.59 -6.76 -10.90
N LYS A 8 27.20 -7.09 -12.05
CA LYS A 8 26.86 -6.51 -13.36
C LYS A 8 25.61 -7.13 -13.98
N THR A 9 25.31 -8.40 -13.68
CA THR A 9 24.19 -9.13 -14.26
C THR A 9 22.86 -8.67 -13.68
N TRP A 10 21.99 -8.11 -14.53
CA TRP A 10 20.80 -7.36 -14.10
C TRP A 10 19.82 -8.14 -13.20
N TYR A 11 19.62 -9.44 -13.43
CA TYR A 11 18.69 -10.28 -12.67
C TYR A 11 19.29 -10.84 -11.36
N LEU A 12 20.61 -10.74 -11.17
CA LEU A 12 21.31 -11.14 -9.94
C LEU A 12 21.51 -9.94 -8.99
N LYS A 13 21.13 -8.74 -9.41
CA LYS A 13 21.27 -7.54 -8.59
C LYS A 13 20.32 -7.61 -7.37
N PRO A 14 20.81 -7.34 -6.15
CA PRO A 14 19.97 -7.19 -4.95
C PRO A 14 18.72 -6.33 -5.18
N THR A 15 18.87 -5.24 -5.96
CA THR A 15 17.81 -4.32 -6.34
C THR A 15 16.66 -4.97 -7.12
N PHE A 16 16.94 -5.97 -7.96
CA PHE A 16 15.92 -6.73 -8.68
C PHE A 16 15.05 -7.56 -7.73
N TYR A 17 15.66 -8.21 -6.73
CA TYR A 17 14.92 -8.95 -5.71
C TYR A 17 14.03 -8.03 -4.86
N PHE A 18 14.52 -6.84 -4.50
CA PHE A 18 13.71 -5.83 -3.80
C PHE A 18 12.51 -5.36 -4.63
N GLN A 19 12.67 -5.19 -5.94
CA GLN A 19 11.55 -4.83 -6.83
C GLN A 19 10.51 -5.94 -6.93
N ILE A 20 10.93 -7.21 -6.98
CA ILE A 20 10.02 -8.36 -6.97
C ILE A 20 9.25 -8.43 -5.66
N LEU A 21 9.96 -8.35 -4.51
CA LEU A 21 9.33 -8.36 -3.20
C LEU A 21 8.31 -7.23 -3.06
N TRP A 22 8.68 -6.03 -3.49
CA TRP A 22 7.77 -4.89 -3.51
C TRP A 22 6.52 -5.13 -4.37
N ALA A 23 6.67 -5.71 -5.57
CA ALA A 23 5.54 -6.01 -6.45
C ALA A 23 4.59 -7.04 -5.83
N VAL A 24 5.14 -8.10 -5.22
CA VAL A 24 4.36 -9.12 -4.51
C VAL A 24 3.59 -8.51 -3.33
N PHE A 25 4.26 -7.71 -2.49
CA PHE A 25 3.61 -7.03 -1.37
C PHE A 25 2.53 -6.04 -1.81
N SER A 26 2.79 -5.29 -2.89
CA SER A 26 1.81 -4.38 -3.49
C SER A 26 0.55 -5.12 -3.93
N PHE A 27 0.71 -6.29 -4.54
CA PHE A 27 -0.41 -7.13 -4.96
C PHE A 27 -1.23 -7.64 -3.76
N VAL A 28 -0.57 -8.10 -2.70
CA VAL A 28 -1.24 -8.54 -1.46
C VAL A 28 -2.04 -7.40 -0.83
N ILE A 29 -1.50 -6.19 -0.78
CA ILE A 29 -2.20 -5.02 -0.24
C ILE A 29 -3.43 -4.66 -1.06
N ILE A 30 -3.32 -4.71 -2.39
CA ILE A 30 -4.45 -4.42 -3.28
C ILE A 30 -5.57 -5.44 -3.04
N ILE A 31 -5.27 -6.74 -3.01
CA ILE A 31 -6.26 -7.78 -2.72
C ILE A 31 -6.90 -7.56 -1.35
N TYR A 32 -6.08 -7.31 -0.33
CA TYR A 32 -6.58 -7.10 1.02
C TYR A 32 -7.51 -5.88 1.10
N ASN A 33 -7.16 -4.77 0.45
CA ASN A 33 -8.01 -3.58 0.39
C ASN A 33 -9.31 -3.83 -0.37
N ILE A 34 -9.31 -4.63 -1.45
CA ILE A 34 -10.54 -5.02 -2.16
C ILE A 34 -11.45 -5.85 -1.24
N VAL A 35 -10.89 -6.81 -0.51
CA VAL A 35 -11.66 -7.61 0.46
C VAL A 35 -12.20 -6.72 1.58
N LEU A 36 -11.37 -5.84 2.14
CA LEU A 36 -11.81 -4.89 3.16
C LEU A 36 -12.93 -3.97 2.66
N LEU A 37 -12.78 -3.46 1.44
CA LEU A 37 -13.77 -2.61 0.81
C LEU A 37 -15.08 -3.37 0.65
N SER A 38 -15.07 -4.60 0.12
CA SER A 38 -16.27 -5.43 -0.02
C SER A 38 -17.00 -5.69 1.32
N LYS A 39 -16.25 -5.82 2.41
CA LYS A 39 -16.83 -6.02 3.75
C LYS A 39 -17.38 -4.72 4.34
N THR A 40 -16.70 -3.60 4.12
CA THR A 40 -17.09 -2.29 4.68
C THR A 40 -18.17 -1.59 3.85
N THR A 41 -18.30 -1.90 2.56
CA THR A 41 -19.39 -1.38 1.71
C THR A 41 -20.69 -2.16 1.82
N ASP A 42 -20.72 -3.20 2.65
CA ASP A 42 -21.90 -3.98 2.97
C ASP A 42 -23.06 -3.04 3.35
N GLY A 43 -24.18 -3.15 2.63
CA GLY A 43 -25.33 -2.26 2.77
C GLY A 43 -25.82 -2.20 4.21
N PHE A 44 -25.87 -3.37 4.87
CA PHE A 44 -26.29 -3.47 6.27
C PHE A 44 -25.34 -2.71 7.19
N PHE A 45 -24.03 -2.89 7.03
CA PHE A 45 -23.03 -2.20 7.87
C PHE A 45 -23.07 -0.68 7.69
N ASN A 46 -23.14 -0.22 6.43
CA ASN A 46 -23.17 1.20 6.12
C ASN A 46 -24.42 1.91 6.66
N ARG A 47 -25.57 1.22 6.68
CA ARG A 47 -26.82 1.77 7.21
C ARG A 47 -26.94 1.67 8.72
N ALA A 48 -26.36 0.62 9.31
CA ALA A 48 -26.42 0.40 10.75
C ALA A 48 -25.36 1.19 11.52
N VAL A 49 -24.13 1.30 11.00
CA VAL A 49 -22.99 1.91 11.72
C VAL A 49 -22.61 3.26 11.09
N SER A 50 -21.88 3.23 9.97
CA SER A 50 -21.57 4.42 9.18
C SER A 50 -20.89 4.05 7.86
N SER A 51 -20.91 4.97 6.89
CA SER A 51 -20.13 4.87 5.65
C SER A 51 -18.67 5.31 5.79
N GLY A 52 -18.24 5.79 6.97
CA GLY A 52 -16.89 6.32 7.20
C GLY A 52 -15.77 5.30 6.89
N PRO A 53 -15.79 4.09 7.47
CA PRO A 53 -14.78 3.06 7.20
C PRO A 53 -14.65 2.73 5.72
N SER A 54 -15.78 2.60 5.01
CA SER A 54 -15.79 2.30 3.58
C SER A 54 -15.17 3.44 2.75
N THR A 55 -15.46 4.69 3.11
CA THR A 55 -14.94 5.87 2.44
C THR A 55 -13.41 5.94 2.57
N ILE A 56 -12.88 5.72 3.77
CA ILE A 56 -11.42 5.71 3.97
C ILE A 56 -10.77 4.54 3.21
N ALA A 57 -11.38 3.35 3.22
CA ALA A 57 -10.87 2.20 2.46
C ALA A 57 -10.80 2.47 0.95
N VAL A 58 -11.78 3.19 0.38
CA VAL A 58 -11.74 3.64 -1.02
C VAL A 58 -10.54 4.55 -1.28
N PHE A 59 -10.33 5.56 -0.43
CA PHE A 59 -9.20 6.48 -0.60
C PHE A 59 -7.86 5.75 -0.49
N ILE A 60 -7.70 4.85 0.48
CA ILE A 60 -6.50 4.01 0.62
C ILE A 60 -6.25 3.23 -0.66
N LEU A 61 -7.27 2.55 -1.21
CA LEU A 61 -7.12 1.76 -2.44
C LEU A 61 -6.69 2.64 -3.63
N ILE A 62 -7.29 3.82 -3.80
CA ILE A 62 -6.93 4.76 -4.86
C ILE A 62 -5.46 5.18 -4.74
N PHE A 63 -5.02 5.59 -3.55
CA PHE A 63 -3.63 6.04 -3.36
C PHE A 63 -2.61 4.91 -3.48
N VAL A 64 -2.95 3.69 -3.05
CA VAL A 64 -2.12 2.50 -3.30
C VAL A 64 -1.96 2.28 -4.80
N ILE A 65 -3.05 2.27 -5.57
CA ILE A 65 -2.99 2.06 -7.03
C ILE A 65 -2.14 3.15 -7.69
N LEU A 66 -2.34 4.42 -7.34
CA LEU A 66 -1.55 5.53 -7.88
C LEU A 66 -0.06 5.38 -7.58
N SER A 67 0.30 5.00 -6.36
CA SER A 67 1.69 4.78 -5.96
C SER A 67 2.31 3.56 -6.65
N VAL A 68 1.56 2.47 -6.83
CA VAL A 68 2.01 1.27 -7.56
C VAL A 68 2.25 1.60 -9.04
N VAL A 69 1.30 2.26 -9.69
CA VAL A 69 1.43 2.69 -11.09
C VAL A 69 2.62 3.62 -11.26
N GLY A 70 2.76 4.63 -10.39
CA GLY A 70 3.89 5.56 -10.45
C GLY A 70 5.25 4.88 -10.28
N ASN A 71 5.35 3.92 -9.37
CA ASN A 71 6.57 3.13 -9.21
C ASN A 71 6.86 2.23 -10.41
N CYS A 72 5.85 1.57 -10.98
CA CYS A 72 6.01 0.81 -12.23
C CYS A 72 6.54 1.70 -13.37
N LEU A 73 5.95 2.88 -13.56
CA LEU A 73 6.42 3.84 -14.56
C LEU A 73 7.88 4.26 -14.33
N SER A 74 8.29 4.37 -13.06
CA SER A 74 9.67 4.71 -12.67
C SER A 74 10.65 3.56 -12.92
N ILE A 75 10.27 2.33 -12.55
CA ILE A 75 11.09 1.12 -12.70
C ILE A 75 11.33 0.82 -14.19
N PHE A 76 10.28 0.85 -15.01
CA PHE A 76 10.38 0.58 -16.45
C PHE A 76 10.92 1.77 -17.26
N ARG A 77 11.22 2.90 -16.60
CA ARG A 77 11.78 4.12 -17.23
C ARG A 77 10.95 4.64 -18.40
N LEU A 78 9.64 4.41 -18.40
CA LEU A 78 8.71 4.82 -19.46
C LEU A 78 8.74 6.33 -19.70
N PHE A 79 8.96 7.13 -18.65
CA PHE A 79 9.11 8.58 -18.73
C PHE A 79 10.45 9.04 -18.15
N ARG A 80 11.55 8.77 -18.86
CA ARG A 80 12.92 9.05 -18.38
C ARG A 80 13.15 10.49 -17.89
N LYS A 81 12.56 11.49 -18.55
CA LYS A 81 12.64 12.91 -18.17
C LYS A 81 11.96 13.23 -16.83
N TYR A 82 10.88 12.52 -16.50
CA TYR A 82 10.06 12.76 -15.30
C TYR A 82 10.25 11.69 -14.23
N LYS A 83 11.18 10.74 -14.41
CA LYS A 83 11.42 9.60 -13.50
C LYS A 83 11.54 10.05 -12.04
N LYS A 84 12.39 11.04 -11.75
CA LYS A 84 12.59 11.55 -10.38
C LYS A 84 11.28 12.11 -9.80
N LEU A 85 10.55 12.93 -10.56
CA LEU A 85 9.27 13.50 -10.16
C LEU A 85 8.21 12.42 -9.86
N ILE A 86 8.10 11.42 -10.73
CA ILE A 86 7.14 10.31 -10.59
C ILE A 86 7.49 9.45 -9.36
N LEU A 87 8.78 9.19 -9.12
CA LEU A 87 9.25 8.44 -7.95
C LEU A 87 8.94 9.18 -6.65
N TYR A 88 9.26 10.48 -6.57
CA TYR A 88 8.92 11.31 -5.41
C TYR A 88 7.40 11.38 -5.19
N GLY A 89 6.61 11.56 -6.26
CA GLY A 89 5.15 11.54 -6.18
C GLY A 89 4.59 10.20 -5.67
N SER A 90 5.20 9.08 -6.08
CA SER A 90 4.84 7.74 -5.61
C SER A 90 5.17 7.54 -4.12
N CYS A 91 6.27 8.12 -3.64
CA CYS A 91 6.61 8.12 -2.22
C CYS A 91 5.66 9.02 -1.41
N VAL A 92 5.33 10.22 -1.90
CA VAL A 92 4.40 11.14 -1.22
C VAL A 92 3.01 10.50 -1.11
N THR A 93 2.50 9.90 -2.18
CA THR A 93 1.22 9.17 -2.15
C THR A 93 1.25 7.99 -1.18
N SER A 94 2.37 7.27 -1.06
CA SER A 94 2.52 6.21 -0.04
C SER A 94 2.48 6.75 1.39
N ALA A 95 3.09 7.92 1.65
CA ALA A 95 3.03 8.58 2.95
C ALA A 95 1.60 9.03 3.30
N PHE A 96 0.86 9.60 2.34
CA PHE A 96 -0.56 9.92 2.52
C PHE A 96 -1.39 8.67 2.81
N THR A 97 -1.12 7.56 2.12
CA THR A 97 -1.79 6.27 2.37
C THR A 97 -1.54 5.79 3.81
N MET A 98 -0.31 5.93 4.32
CA MET A 98 0.00 5.61 5.71
C MET A 98 -0.81 6.45 6.70
N ILE A 99 -0.92 7.76 6.47
CA ILE A 99 -1.70 8.65 7.33
C ILE A 99 -3.16 8.19 7.37
N LEU A 100 -3.75 7.86 6.23
CA LEU A 100 -5.12 7.34 6.16
C LEU A 100 -5.27 5.99 6.88
N ALA A 101 -4.28 5.12 6.80
CA ALA A 101 -4.27 3.83 7.51
C ALA A 101 -4.21 4.02 9.03
N ILE A 102 -3.42 4.97 9.50
CA ILE A 102 -3.35 5.33 10.92
C ILE A 102 -4.70 5.87 11.37
N ILE A 103 -5.31 6.79 10.62
CA ILE A 103 -6.65 7.33 10.93
C ILE A 103 -7.68 6.19 10.99
N TYR A 104 -7.66 5.29 10.00
CA TYR A 104 -8.56 4.13 9.98
C TYR A 104 -8.37 3.26 11.23
N ALA A 105 -7.13 2.89 11.55
CA ALA A 105 -6.83 2.05 12.70
C ALA A 105 -7.14 2.75 14.04
N SER A 106 -6.92 4.06 14.16
CA SER A 106 -7.16 4.80 15.40
C SER A 106 -8.63 5.07 15.66
N VAL A 107 -9.39 5.40 14.62
CA VAL A 107 -10.83 5.76 14.75
C VAL A 107 -11.68 4.49 14.75
N TYR A 108 -11.45 3.60 13.80
CA TYR A 108 -12.31 2.45 13.53
C TYR A 108 -11.72 1.13 13.99
N GLY A 109 -10.39 1.02 14.07
CA GLY A 109 -9.70 -0.19 14.53
C GLY A 109 -9.61 -0.35 16.05
N ASN A 110 -10.21 0.57 16.83
CA ASN A 110 -10.20 0.52 18.28
C ASN A 110 -11.35 -0.37 18.80
N GLN A 111 -11.03 -1.32 19.69
CA GLN A 111 -12.01 -2.21 20.33
C GLN A 111 -13.10 -1.44 21.08
N SER A 112 -12.80 -0.24 21.60
CA SER A 112 -13.82 0.61 22.22
C SER A 112 -14.86 1.10 21.21
N TYR A 113 -14.44 1.50 20.00
CA TYR A 113 -15.39 1.93 18.97
C TYR A 113 -16.28 0.77 18.51
N GLU A 114 -15.68 -0.42 18.34
CA GLU A 114 -16.39 -1.65 17.98
C GLU A 114 -17.47 -2.00 19.02
N LYS A 115 -17.08 -2.16 20.28
CA LYS A 115 -17.97 -2.63 21.35
C LYS A 115 -18.98 -1.59 21.80
N ASP A 116 -18.58 -0.32 21.91
CA ASP A 116 -19.43 0.72 22.49
C ASP A 116 -20.30 1.45 21.47
N THR A 117 -19.93 1.41 20.18
CA THR A 117 -20.66 2.11 19.13
C THR A 117 -21.19 1.14 18.08
N ALA A 118 -20.33 0.39 17.40
CA ALA A 118 -20.75 -0.43 16.25
C ALA A 118 -21.71 -1.56 16.67
N ASP A 119 -21.40 -2.30 17.72
CA ASP A 119 -22.26 -3.39 18.22
C ASP A 119 -23.63 -2.86 18.65
N LYS A 120 -23.65 -1.77 19.42
CA LYS A 120 -24.90 -1.16 19.92
C LYS A 120 -25.76 -0.60 18.81
N GLU A 121 -25.15 0.06 17.82
CA GLU A 121 -25.88 0.63 16.67
C GLU A 121 -26.44 -0.47 15.75
N ILE A 122 -25.72 -1.57 15.54
CA ILE A 122 -26.26 -2.75 14.84
C ILE A 122 -27.47 -3.32 15.57
N ILE A 123 -27.35 -3.56 16.88
CA ILE A 123 -28.46 -4.08 17.68
C ILE A 123 -29.67 -3.14 17.62
N ARG A 124 -29.44 -1.84 17.83
CA ARG A 124 -30.50 -0.80 17.75
C ARG A 124 -31.16 -0.79 16.37
N TYR A 125 -30.39 -0.87 15.29
CA TYR A 125 -30.90 -0.89 13.93
C TYR A 125 -31.79 -2.12 13.67
N MET A 126 -31.35 -3.30 14.13
CA MET A 126 -32.10 -4.55 13.99
C MET A 126 -33.44 -4.53 14.73
N TYR A 127 -33.51 -3.92 15.93
CA TYR A 127 -34.74 -3.76 16.68
C TYR A 127 -35.66 -2.67 16.12
N LYS A 128 -35.09 -1.59 15.60
CA LYS A 128 -35.87 -0.47 15.03
C LYS A 128 -36.45 -0.82 13.65
N TYR A 129 -35.74 -1.63 12.86
CA TYR A 129 -36.12 -2.01 11.50
C TYR A 129 -36.09 -3.53 11.27
N PRO A 130 -36.95 -4.30 11.97
CA PRO A 130 -36.92 -5.76 11.92
C PRO A 130 -37.34 -6.33 10.54
N ASN A 131 -38.20 -5.62 9.82
CA ASN A 131 -38.73 -6.03 8.51
C ASN A 131 -37.93 -5.48 7.32
N ASN A 132 -36.81 -4.80 7.57
CA ASN A 132 -35.96 -4.30 6.50
C ASN A 132 -35.28 -5.49 5.79
N PRO A 133 -35.30 -5.56 4.44
CA PRO A 133 -34.64 -6.61 3.67
C PRO A 133 -33.19 -6.88 4.10
N GLU A 134 -32.44 -5.84 4.46
CA GLU A 134 -31.04 -5.99 4.90
C GLU A 134 -30.94 -6.63 6.28
N THR A 135 -31.79 -6.26 7.24
CA THR A 135 -31.88 -6.90 8.55
C THR A 135 -32.28 -8.37 8.43
N ILE A 136 -33.24 -8.68 7.56
CA ILE A 136 -33.70 -10.06 7.32
C ILE A 136 -32.57 -10.89 6.71
N ASN A 137 -31.87 -10.34 5.70
CA ASN A 137 -30.74 -11.02 5.07
C ASN A 137 -29.58 -11.23 6.03
N PHE A 138 -29.27 -10.23 6.87
CA PHE A 138 -28.26 -10.36 7.93
C PHE A 138 -28.64 -11.48 8.90
N LYS A 139 -29.86 -11.48 9.43
CA LYS A 139 -30.35 -12.54 10.35
C LYS A 139 -30.33 -13.94 9.74
N LYS A 140 -30.59 -14.09 8.44
CA LYS A 140 -30.48 -15.37 7.73
C LYS A 140 -29.04 -15.92 7.66
N HIS A 141 -28.04 -15.05 7.73
CA HIS A 141 -26.62 -15.43 7.68
C HIS A 141 -25.98 -15.58 9.08
N ILE A 142 -26.72 -15.25 10.16
CA ILE A 142 -26.25 -15.48 11.52
C ILE A 142 -26.29 -16.98 11.83
N THR A 143 -25.11 -17.55 12.06
CA THR A 143 -24.95 -18.90 12.59
C THR A 143 -24.48 -18.81 14.04
N GLY A 144 -25.32 -19.22 15.00
CA GLY A 144 -25.01 -19.19 16.43
C GLY A 144 -25.77 -18.13 17.22
N LYS A 145 -25.21 -17.70 18.37
CA LYS A 145 -25.80 -16.67 19.22
C LYS A 145 -25.69 -15.31 18.53
N GLU A 146 -26.80 -14.57 18.48
CA GLU A 146 -26.92 -13.29 17.76
C GLU A 146 -25.85 -12.27 18.17
N VAL A 147 -25.52 -12.20 19.47
CA VAL A 147 -24.49 -11.30 20.00
C VAL A 147 -23.09 -11.66 19.51
N ASP A 148 -22.73 -12.95 19.53
CA ASP A 148 -21.41 -13.40 19.09
C ASP A 148 -21.21 -13.22 17.58
N ALA A 149 -22.28 -13.37 16.80
CA ALA A 149 -22.28 -13.14 15.37
C ALA A 149 -22.09 -11.65 15.03
N ILE A 150 -22.72 -10.74 15.77
CA ILE A 150 -22.55 -9.29 15.61
C ILE A 150 -21.10 -8.88 15.93
N TYR A 151 -20.54 -9.41 17.03
CA TYR A 151 -19.15 -9.15 17.41
C TYR A 151 -18.18 -9.59 16.31
N ASN A 152 -18.27 -10.85 15.86
CA ASN A 152 -17.39 -11.37 14.80
C ASN A 152 -17.58 -10.60 13.48
N TYR A 153 -18.81 -10.16 13.20
CA TYR A 153 -19.13 -9.38 12.01
C TYR A 153 -18.45 -8.00 12.02
N ASN A 154 -18.41 -7.34 13.18
CA ASN A 154 -17.77 -6.03 13.37
C ASN A 154 -16.25 -6.14 13.47
N ASP A 155 -15.70 -7.10 14.22
CA ASP A 155 -14.24 -7.30 14.34
C ASP A 155 -13.59 -7.48 12.96
N ALA A 156 -14.22 -8.29 12.11
CA ALA A 156 -13.76 -8.56 10.74
C ALA A 156 -13.78 -7.33 9.81
N ARG A 157 -14.48 -6.26 10.19
CA ARG A 157 -14.66 -5.01 9.43
C ARG A 157 -13.92 -3.82 10.05
N LEU A 158 -13.55 -3.90 11.31
CA LEU A 158 -13.07 -2.79 12.12
C LEU A 158 -11.72 -3.12 12.76
N THR A 159 -11.73 -3.75 13.94
CA THR A 159 -10.53 -3.95 14.77
C THR A 159 -9.51 -4.87 14.12
N HIS A 160 -9.88 -6.10 13.78
CA HIS A 160 -8.97 -7.03 13.10
C HIS A 160 -8.56 -6.49 11.73
N ALA A 161 -9.51 -5.92 11.00
CA ALA A 161 -9.27 -5.32 9.69
C ALA A 161 -8.22 -4.20 9.72
N GLY A 162 -8.37 -3.27 10.67
CA GLY A 162 -7.49 -2.11 10.83
C GLY A 162 -6.09 -2.48 11.27
N LYS A 163 -5.95 -3.45 12.18
CA LYS A 163 -4.63 -3.95 12.63
C LYS A 163 -3.84 -4.57 11.49
N ILE A 164 -4.47 -5.43 10.70
CA ILE A 164 -3.80 -6.06 9.54
C ILE A 164 -3.49 -5.01 8.47
N LEU A 165 -4.43 -4.11 8.17
CA LEU A 165 -4.23 -3.04 7.19
C LEU A 165 -3.01 -2.18 7.56
N LEU A 166 -2.91 -1.78 8.83
CA LEU A 166 -1.81 -0.97 9.34
C LEU A 166 -0.47 -1.73 9.22
N GLY A 167 -0.42 -3.00 9.64
CA GLY A 167 0.81 -3.81 9.55
C GLY A 167 1.28 -4.00 8.11
N LEU A 168 0.36 -4.27 7.19
CA LEU A 168 0.67 -4.38 5.76
C LEU A 168 1.19 -3.06 5.18
N LEU A 169 0.52 -1.95 5.46
CA LEU A 169 0.91 -0.64 4.92
C LEU A 169 2.21 -0.10 5.52
N ILE A 170 2.51 -0.39 6.80
CA ILE A 170 3.83 -0.10 7.40
C ILE A 170 4.94 -0.84 6.67
N THR A 171 4.77 -2.14 6.48
CA THR A 171 5.77 -2.97 5.79
C THR A 171 6.01 -2.49 4.37
N TRP A 172 4.93 -2.17 3.66
CA TRP A 172 5.00 -1.69 2.28
C TRP A 172 5.58 -0.28 2.17
N PHE A 173 5.25 0.64 3.09
CA PHE A 173 5.86 1.96 3.14
C PHE A 173 7.37 1.89 3.39
N LEU A 174 7.83 1.01 4.30
CA LEU A 174 9.25 0.79 4.51
C LEU A 174 9.94 0.28 3.24
N GLN A 175 9.33 -0.65 2.52
CA GLN A 175 9.84 -1.10 1.21
C GLN A 175 9.91 0.04 0.19
N GLN A 176 8.92 0.94 0.16
CA GLN A 176 8.93 2.14 -0.69
C GLN A 176 10.11 3.06 -0.36
N CYS A 177 10.37 3.31 0.94
CA CYS A 177 11.52 4.11 1.37
C CYS A 177 12.84 3.46 0.96
N CYS A 178 12.97 2.13 1.10
CA CYS A 178 14.16 1.40 0.66
C CYS A 178 14.37 1.51 -0.86
N LEU A 179 13.31 1.37 -1.66
CA LEU A 179 13.38 1.54 -3.12
C LEU A 179 13.79 2.96 -3.50
N LEU A 180 13.22 3.98 -2.85
CA LEU A 180 13.59 5.38 -3.08
C LEU A 180 15.09 5.60 -2.83
N PHE A 181 15.61 5.08 -1.71
CA PHE A 181 17.03 5.18 -1.38
C PHE A 181 17.93 4.50 -2.43
N ILE A 182 17.57 3.29 -2.84
CA ILE A 182 18.26 2.53 -3.90
C ILE A 182 18.30 3.33 -5.21
N PHE A 183 17.16 3.89 -5.63
CA PHE A 183 17.06 4.61 -6.90
C PHE A 183 17.82 5.94 -6.90
N ILE A 184 17.88 6.63 -5.76
CA ILE A 184 18.70 7.84 -5.60
C ILE A 184 20.18 7.49 -5.72
N GLN A 185 20.64 6.44 -5.03
CA GLN A 185 22.03 6.01 -5.11
C GLN A 185 22.44 5.53 -6.51
N ASP A 186 21.62 4.71 -7.17
CA ASP A 186 21.91 4.22 -8.53
C ASP A 186 22.04 5.37 -9.55
N ASP A 187 21.23 6.43 -9.42
CA ASP A 187 21.32 7.60 -10.30
C ASP A 187 22.58 8.46 -10.00
N GLU A 188 22.98 8.62 -8.73
CA GLU A 188 24.23 9.29 -8.36
C GLU A 188 25.47 8.53 -8.87
N TYR A 189 25.49 7.20 -8.76
CA TYR A 189 26.61 6.39 -9.29
C TYR A 189 26.69 6.41 -10.82
N ALA A 190 25.55 6.49 -11.51
CA ALA A 190 25.51 6.63 -12.97
C ALA A 190 26.07 7.99 -13.45
N GLU A 191 25.89 9.06 -12.68
CA GLU A 191 26.44 10.39 -12.98
C GLU A 191 27.95 10.48 -12.67
N VAL A 192 28.43 9.82 -11.61
CA VAL A 192 29.87 9.76 -11.26
C VAL A 192 30.68 8.91 -12.26
N GLY A 193 30.10 7.82 -12.78
CA GLY A 193 30.75 7.00 -13.81
C GLY A 193 30.95 7.69 -15.17
N ASN A 194 30.17 8.74 -15.46
CA ASN A 194 30.28 9.54 -16.69
C ASN A 194 31.15 10.81 -16.53
N SER A 195 31.64 11.09 -15.32
CA SER A 195 32.44 12.29 -15.01
C SER A 195 33.91 11.99 -14.71
N GLN A 196 34.35 10.73 -14.85
CA GLN A 196 35.79 10.44 -14.97
C GLN A 196 36.26 10.79 -16.39
N PRO A 197 37.26 11.68 -16.56
CA PRO A 197 37.83 11.94 -17.87
C PRO A 197 38.46 10.65 -18.41
N LEU A 198 38.35 10.44 -19.72
CA LEU A 198 39.19 9.52 -20.49
C LEU A 198 40.65 9.95 -20.35
N THR A 199 41.31 9.65 -19.25
CA THR A 199 42.77 9.73 -19.13
C THR A 199 43.34 8.33 -19.24
N ALA A 200 43.56 7.91 -20.47
CA ALA A 200 44.69 7.09 -20.92
C ALA A 200 44.43 6.65 -22.37
N ASN A 201 44.89 7.44 -23.35
CA ASN A 201 45.53 6.92 -24.59
C ASN A 201 45.93 7.96 -25.66
N ASP A 202 45.71 9.27 -25.48
CA ASP A 202 46.17 10.28 -26.47
C ASP A 202 47.65 10.68 -26.31
N GLY A 203 48.51 9.74 -25.92
CA GLY A 203 49.93 9.99 -25.63
C GLY A 203 50.92 9.10 -26.37
N LEU A 204 50.52 8.34 -27.39
CA LEU A 204 51.42 7.35 -28.03
C LEU A 204 51.29 7.21 -29.55
N ALA A 205 50.81 8.23 -30.25
CA ALA A 205 50.70 8.20 -31.72
C ALA A 205 51.32 9.44 -32.39
N GLU A 206 52.55 9.81 -32.01
CA GLU A 206 53.33 10.75 -32.83
C GLU A 206 54.84 10.58 -32.58
N THR A 207 55.33 9.36 -32.78
CA THR A 207 56.76 9.14 -33.04
C THR A 207 56.84 7.88 -33.89
N TYR A 208 56.77 8.02 -35.21
CA TYR A 208 57.29 7.11 -36.26
C TYR A 208 56.60 7.43 -37.60
N SER A 209 57.00 8.52 -38.26
CA SER A 209 57.09 8.50 -39.72
C SER A 209 58.32 9.32 -40.14
N LYS A 210 59.18 8.64 -40.92
CA LYS A 210 60.37 9.16 -41.59
C LYS A 210 60.06 10.33 -42.51
#